data_AF-A0A351A627-F1
#
_entry.id   AF-A0A351A627-F1
#
_cell.length_a   1.000
_cell.length_b   1.000
_cell.length_c   1.000
_cell.angle_alpha   90.00
_cell.angle_beta   90.00
_cell.angle_gamma   90.00
#
_symmetry.space_group_name_H-M   'P 1'
#
loop_
_entity.id
_entity.type
_entity.pdbx_description
1 polymer ?
#
loop_
_entity_poly.entity_id
_entity_poly.type
_entity_poly.pdbx_seq_one_letter_code
_entity_poly.pdbx_strand_id
1 'polypeptide(L)'
;MKDIVLAFGRAGRSLLRRDIFWHLVWPGVLATVLWSVLAVLLWTPVTEGVFGWVSGWAFVGSWLSASEAAAAVMLVLIKFAVALLLVPLIYVTAALLVATIALPLMLERIGRSDYADIELRRGGSNLGSAWNSIVAGVLFLVALIVSLPFWLIPGVGLLASVVLTGWLNQRAFGFDALMLHADRDEMQRLRPAR
;
A
#
# COMPACT_ATOMS: atom_id res chain seq x y z
N MET A 1 10.61 9.06 25.35
CA MET A 1 9.51 8.06 25.34
C MET A 1 8.13 8.68 25.55
N LYS A 2 7.95 9.56 26.57
CA LYS A 2 6.66 10.23 26.84
C LYS A 2 6.08 10.99 25.62
N ASP A 3 6.91 11.74 24.90
CA ASP A 3 6.46 12.52 23.73
C ASP A 3 6.02 11.65 22.55
N ILE A 4 6.69 10.50 22.36
CA ILE A 4 6.31 9.52 21.33
C ILE A 4 4.92 8.95 21.64
N VAL A 5 4.68 8.51 22.88
CA VAL A 5 3.37 7.97 23.29
C VAL A 5 2.27 9.03 23.17
N LEU A 6 2.57 10.28 23.53
CA LEU A 6 1.64 11.39 23.35
C LEU A 6 1.34 11.67 21.88
N ALA A 7 2.35 11.65 21.01
CA ALA A 7 2.17 11.81 19.57
C ALA A 7 1.30 10.69 18.97
N PHE A 8 1.55 9.44 19.34
CA PHE A 8 0.71 8.29 18.96
C PHE A 8 -0.73 8.44 19.46
N GLY A 9 -0.92 8.88 20.71
CA GLY A 9 -2.25 9.12 21.27
C GLY A 9 -3.01 10.25 20.55
N ARG A 10 -2.32 11.33 20.16
CA ARG A 10 -2.90 12.43 19.37
C ARG A 10 -3.26 11.96 17.96
N ALA A 11 -2.36 11.24 17.29
CA ALA A 11 -2.60 10.66 15.97
C ALA A 11 -3.79 9.68 16.00
N GLY A 12 -3.84 8.79 16.99
CA GLY A 12 -4.96 7.86 17.17
C GLY A 12 -6.30 8.56 17.37
N ARG A 13 -6.35 9.60 18.20
CA ARG A 13 -7.58 10.41 18.35
C ARG A 13 -7.96 11.12 17.06
N SER A 14 -6.98 11.67 16.34
CA SER A 14 -7.21 12.35 15.06
C SER A 14 -7.81 11.38 14.02
N LEU A 15 -7.27 10.16 13.92
CA LEU A 15 -7.81 9.11 13.04
C LEU A 15 -9.24 8.68 13.38
N LEU A 16 -9.63 8.73 14.66
CA LEU A 16 -10.98 8.39 15.11
C LEU A 16 -11.99 9.54 14.92
N ARG A 17 -11.54 10.76 14.58
CA ARG A 17 -12.47 11.84 14.27
C ARG A 17 -13.23 11.51 12.99
N ARG A 18 -14.55 11.70 13.01
CA ARG A 18 -15.46 11.32 11.91
C ARG A 18 -15.05 11.90 10.56
N ASP A 19 -14.58 13.15 10.53
CA ASP A 19 -14.15 13.83 9.32
C ASP A 19 -12.88 13.23 8.71
N ILE A 20 -11.96 12.74 9.54
CA ILE A 20 -10.70 12.13 9.11
C ILE A 20 -10.89 10.64 8.81
N PHE A 21 -11.64 9.94 9.66
CA PHE A 21 -11.99 8.52 9.48
C PHE A 21 -12.68 8.26 8.14
N TRP A 22 -13.58 9.16 7.71
CA TRP A 22 -14.23 9.01 6.41
C TRP A 22 -13.22 8.96 5.26
N HIS A 23 -12.18 9.82 5.31
CA HIS A 23 -11.11 9.84 4.30
C HIS A 23 -10.29 8.54 4.29
N LEU A 24 -10.21 7.84 5.41
CA LEU A 24 -9.57 6.52 5.47
C LEU A 24 -10.43 5.41 4.83
N VAL A 25 -11.76 5.51 4.94
CA VAL A 25 -12.68 4.42 4.57
C VAL A 25 -13.19 4.51 3.13
N TRP A 26 -13.57 5.72 2.66
CA TRP A 26 -14.18 5.86 1.34
C TRP A 26 -13.33 5.32 0.18
N PRO A 27 -11.98 5.41 0.18
CA PRO A 27 -11.16 4.84 -0.90
C PRO A 27 -11.32 3.33 -1.01
N GLY A 28 -11.37 2.64 0.13
CA GLY A 28 -11.57 1.19 0.20
C GLY A 28 -12.98 0.80 -0.24
N VAL A 29 -13.99 1.55 0.18
CA VAL A 29 -15.38 1.34 -0.26
C VAL A 29 -15.51 1.55 -1.76
N LEU A 30 -14.96 2.63 -2.30
CA LEU A 30 -15.00 2.93 -3.73
C LEU A 30 -14.29 1.85 -4.55
N ALA A 31 -13.08 1.45 -4.15
CA ALA A 31 -12.35 0.37 -4.82
C ALA A 31 -13.12 -0.96 -4.77
N THR A 32 -13.72 -1.29 -3.63
CA THR A 32 -14.54 -2.50 -3.47
C THR A 32 -15.75 -2.47 -4.38
N VAL A 33 -16.50 -1.36 -4.40
CA VAL A 33 -17.68 -1.20 -5.27
C VAL A 33 -17.27 -1.28 -6.74
N LEU A 34 -16.21 -0.57 -7.14
CA LEU A 34 -15.71 -0.58 -8.51
C LEU A 34 -15.38 -2.01 -8.97
N TRP A 35 -14.54 -2.73 -8.23
CA TRP A 35 -14.13 -4.08 -8.59
C TRP A 35 -15.27 -5.09 -8.46
N SER A 36 -16.21 -4.92 -7.52
CA SER A 36 -17.39 -5.78 -7.43
C SER A 36 -18.32 -5.59 -8.62
N VAL A 37 -18.56 -4.35 -9.05
CA VAL A 37 -19.36 -4.04 -10.24
C VAL A 37 -18.68 -4.62 -11.49
N LEU A 38 -17.37 -4.40 -11.65
CA LEU A 38 -16.60 -4.99 -12.74
C LEU A 38 -16.64 -6.52 -12.70
N ALA A 39 -16.53 -7.13 -11.53
CA ALA A 39 -16.62 -8.58 -11.37
C ALA A 39 -17.97 -9.10 -11.81
N VAL A 40 -19.09 -8.46 -11.44
CA VAL A 40 -20.44 -8.87 -11.87
C VAL A 40 -20.62 -8.72 -13.38
N LEU A 41 -20.18 -7.60 -13.96
CA LEU A 41 -20.36 -7.32 -15.38
C LEU A 41 -19.45 -8.17 -16.28
N LEU A 42 -18.24 -8.47 -15.81
CA LEU A 42 -17.20 -9.12 -16.60
C LEU A 42 -16.93 -10.57 -16.15
N TRP A 43 -17.74 -11.14 -15.25
CA TRP A 43 -17.50 -12.47 -14.68
C TRP A 43 -17.32 -13.54 -15.77
N THR A 44 -18.33 -13.69 -16.62
CA THR A 44 -18.35 -14.68 -17.71
C THR A 44 -17.23 -14.44 -18.73
N PRO A 45 -17.08 -13.25 -19.35
CA PRO A 45 -16.04 -13.06 -20.35
C PRO A 45 -14.62 -13.22 -19.79
N VAL A 46 -14.37 -12.86 -18.53
CA VAL A 46 -13.05 -13.06 -17.89
C VAL A 46 -12.82 -14.55 -17.61
N THR A 47 -13.76 -15.23 -16.99
CA THR A 47 -13.56 -16.65 -16.60
C THR A 47 -13.47 -17.56 -17.82
N GLU A 48 -14.31 -17.35 -18.84
CA GLU A 48 -14.25 -18.08 -20.10
C GLU A 48 -13.01 -17.69 -20.93
N GLY A 49 -12.64 -16.41 -20.96
CA GLY A 49 -11.43 -15.95 -21.63
C GLY A 49 -10.16 -16.57 -21.04
N VAL A 50 -10.06 -16.63 -19.71
CA VAL A 50 -8.96 -17.30 -19.01
C VAL A 50 -8.99 -18.81 -19.26
N PHE A 51 -10.17 -19.44 -19.22
CA PHE A 51 -10.31 -20.86 -19.53
C PHE A 51 -9.87 -21.18 -20.97
N GLY A 52 -10.29 -20.38 -21.95
CA GLY A 52 -9.87 -20.51 -23.35
C GLY A 52 -8.37 -20.31 -23.53
N TRP A 53 -7.79 -19.30 -22.87
CA TRP A 53 -6.36 -19.04 -22.90
C TRP A 53 -5.54 -20.23 -22.35
N VAL A 54 -5.94 -20.78 -21.20
CA VAL A 54 -5.27 -21.94 -20.60
C VAL A 54 -5.49 -23.21 -21.41
N SER A 55 -6.69 -23.40 -21.98
CA SER A 55 -6.98 -24.53 -22.87
C SER A 55 -6.16 -24.49 -24.16
N GLY A 56 -5.68 -23.32 -24.57
CA GLY A 56 -4.78 -23.16 -25.71
C GLY A 56 -3.35 -23.66 -25.48
N TRP A 57 -2.95 -23.94 -24.23
CA TRP A 57 -1.62 -24.47 -23.94
C TRP A 57 -1.54 -25.96 -24.28
N ALA A 58 -0.55 -26.36 -25.08
CA ALA A 58 -0.43 -27.75 -25.58
C ALA A 58 -0.45 -28.82 -24.47
N PHE A 59 0.21 -28.55 -23.34
CA PHE A 59 0.25 -29.47 -22.20
C PHE A 59 -1.08 -29.54 -21.43
N VAL A 60 -1.78 -28.42 -21.28
CA VAL A 60 -2.99 -28.34 -20.46
C VAL A 60 -4.23 -28.71 -21.30
N GLY A 61 -4.32 -28.22 -22.53
CA GLY A 61 -5.42 -28.47 -23.46
C GLY A 61 -5.61 -29.95 -23.79
N SER A 62 -4.53 -30.71 -23.95
CA SER A 62 -4.60 -32.16 -24.20
C SER A 62 -5.12 -32.96 -23.00
N TRP A 63 -4.87 -32.50 -21.78
CA TRP A 63 -5.41 -33.09 -20.56
C TRP A 63 -6.88 -32.71 -20.34
N LEU A 64 -7.24 -31.45 -20.64
CA LEU A 64 -8.62 -30.96 -20.53
C LEU A 64 -9.55 -31.59 -21.57
N SER A 65 -9.08 -31.85 -22.79
CA SER A 65 -9.88 -32.50 -23.85
C SER A 65 -10.09 -33.99 -23.62
N ALA A 66 -9.26 -34.62 -22.77
CA ALA A 66 -9.37 -36.02 -22.43
C ALA A 66 -10.50 -36.32 -21.42
N SER A 67 -11.01 -35.32 -20.69
CA SER A 67 -12.05 -35.51 -19.68
C SER A 67 -12.88 -34.25 -19.43
N GLU A 68 -14.20 -34.36 -19.60
CA GLU A 68 -15.15 -33.29 -19.25
C GLU A 68 -15.10 -32.93 -17.76
N ALA A 69 -14.84 -33.92 -16.89
CA ALA A 69 -14.68 -33.68 -15.46
C ALA A 69 -13.43 -32.83 -15.16
N ALA A 70 -12.33 -33.05 -15.89
CA ALA A 70 -11.12 -32.25 -15.75
C ALA A 70 -11.35 -30.80 -16.19
N ALA A 71 -12.07 -30.60 -17.30
CA ALA A 71 -12.49 -29.27 -17.77
C ALA A 71 -13.38 -28.54 -16.74
N ALA A 72 -14.37 -29.23 -16.16
CA ALA A 72 -15.25 -28.67 -15.15
C ALA A 72 -14.48 -28.26 -13.88
N VAL A 73 -13.58 -29.11 -13.39
CA VAL A 73 -12.71 -28.80 -12.22
C VAL A 73 -11.83 -27.59 -12.52
N MET A 74 -11.21 -27.53 -13.70
CA MET A 74 -10.35 -26.42 -14.08
C MET A 74 -11.11 -25.09 -14.14
N LEU A 75 -12.32 -25.09 -14.69
CA LEU A 75 -13.18 -23.90 -14.71
C LEU A 75 -13.52 -23.42 -13.29
N VAL A 76 -13.78 -24.33 -12.35
CA VAL A 76 -14.00 -23.98 -10.94
C VAL A 76 -12.74 -23.37 -10.33
N LEU A 77 -11.56 -23.95 -10.56
CA LEU A 77 -10.29 -23.40 -10.08
C LEU A 77 -10.02 -22.00 -10.64
N ILE A 78 -10.32 -21.75 -11.91
CA ILE A 78 -10.20 -20.42 -12.53
C ILE A 78 -11.16 -19.43 -11.86
N LYS A 79 -12.41 -19.82 -11.59
CA LYS A 79 -13.36 -18.94 -10.87
C LYS A 79 -12.84 -18.55 -9.49
N PHE A 80 -12.26 -19.50 -8.75
CA PHE A 80 -11.61 -19.20 -7.47
C PHE A 80 -10.39 -18.29 -7.62
N ALA A 81 -9.53 -18.54 -8.61
CA ALA A 81 -8.35 -17.72 -8.87
C ALA A 81 -8.73 -16.27 -9.23
N VAL A 82 -9.72 -16.09 -10.10
CA VAL A 82 -10.25 -14.77 -10.48
C VAL A 82 -10.86 -14.06 -9.28
N ALA A 83 -11.67 -14.75 -8.46
CA ALA A 83 -12.21 -14.19 -7.23
C ALA A 83 -11.11 -13.77 -6.25
N LEU A 84 -10.09 -14.60 -6.08
CA LEU A 84 -8.95 -14.31 -5.20
C LEU A 84 -8.15 -13.11 -5.70
N LEU A 85 -8.01 -12.94 -7.02
CA LEU A 85 -7.31 -11.81 -7.64
C LEU A 85 -8.02 -10.46 -7.41
N LEU A 86 -9.33 -10.46 -7.14
CA LEU A 86 -10.04 -9.22 -6.79
C LEU A 86 -9.51 -8.59 -5.50
N VAL A 87 -9.08 -9.41 -4.51
CA VAL A 87 -8.58 -8.92 -3.22
C VAL A 87 -7.36 -8.00 -3.38
N PRO A 88 -6.25 -8.43 -4.01
CA PRO A 88 -5.10 -7.55 -4.23
C PRO A 88 -5.43 -6.37 -5.15
N LEU A 89 -6.32 -6.54 -6.14
CA LEU A 89 -6.73 -5.44 -7.01
C LEU A 89 -7.48 -4.34 -6.25
N ILE A 90 -8.44 -4.72 -5.40
CA ILE A 90 -9.15 -3.81 -4.49
C ILE A 90 -8.15 -3.11 -3.58
N TYR A 91 -7.23 -3.86 -2.97
CA TYR A 91 -6.22 -3.31 -2.06
C TYR A 91 -5.33 -2.28 -2.76
N VAL A 92 -4.78 -2.60 -3.93
CA VAL A 92 -3.89 -1.70 -4.68
C VAL A 92 -4.65 -0.45 -5.13
N THR A 93 -5.87 -0.59 -5.65
CA THR A 93 -6.69 0.57 -6.05
C THR A 93 -7.03 1.45 -4.85
N ALA A 94 -7.43 0.86 -3.73
CA ALA A 94 -7.70 1.61 -2.50
C ALA A 94 -6.44 2.35 -2.00
N ALA A 95 -5.30 1.68 -1.97
CA ALA A 95 -4.03 2.27 -1.56
C ALA A 95 -3.62 3.45 -2.46
N LEU A 96 -3.81 3.33 -3.78
CA LEU A 96 -3.55 4.41 -4.73
C LEU A 96 -4.47 5.62 -4.48
N LEU A 97 -5.76 5.39 -4.27
CA LEU A 97 -6.72 6.45 -3.93
C LEU A 97 -6.38 7.13 -2.59
N VAL A 98 -5.95 6.35 -1.59
CA VAL A 98 -5.49 6.90 -0.30
C VAL A 98 -4.26 7.78 -0.51
N ALA A 99 -3.24 7.27 -1.18
CA ALA A 99 -1.97 7.99 -1.36
C ALA A 99 -2.14 9.27 -2.19
N THR A 100 -2.97 9.24 -3.23
CA THR A 100 -3.10 10.34 -4.19
C THR A 100 -4.17 11.36 -3.82
N ILE A 101 -5.23 10.95 -3.11
CA ILE A 101 -6.40 11.81 -2.84
C ILE A 101 -6.65 11.93 -1.34
N ALA A 102 -6.85 10.83 -0.63
CA ALA A 102 -7.33 10.90 0.75
C ALA A 102 -6.30 11.51 1.71
N LEU A 103 -5.04 11.09 1.60
CA LEU A 103 -3.97 11.53 2.48
C LEU A 103 -3.70 13.04 2.34
N PRO A 104 -3.57 13.63 1.14
CA PRO A 104 -3.49 15.09 0.99
C PRO A 104 -4.66 15.85 1.62
N LEU A 105 -5.90 15.37 1.41
CA LEU A 105 -7.10 16.00 1.97
C LEU A 105 -7.13 15.93 3.50
N MET A 106 -6.74 14.79 4.09
CA MET A 106 -6.61 14.62 5.54
C MET A 106 -5.58 15.59 6.11
N LEU A 107 -4.40 15.69 5.49
CA LEU A 107 -3.32 16.56 5.94
C LEU A 107 -3.71 18.04 5.85
N GLU A 108 -4.35 18.48 4.76
CA GLU A 108 -4.85 19.86 4.66
C GLU A 108 -5.89 20.17 5.75
N ARG A 109 -6.81 19.24 6.01
CA ARG A 109 -7.85 19.41 7.03
C ARG A 109 -7.27 19.48 8.44
N ILE A 110 -6.34 18.60 8.77
CA ILE A 110 -5.65 18.57 10.06
C ILE A 110 -4.83 19.85 10.25
N GLY A 111 -4.08 20.26 9.22
CA GLY A 111 -3.29 21.50 9.24
C GLY A 111 -4.13 22.75 9.47
N ARG A 112 -5.37 22.79 8.97
CA ARG A 112 -6.30 23.91 9.18
C ARG A 112 -7.05 23.88 10.51
N SER A 113 -7.14 22.73 11.18
CA SER A 113 -7.97 22.57 12.38
C SER A 113 -7.12 22.40 13.65
N ASP A 114 -6.36 21.32 13.74
CA ASP A 114 -5.65 20.93 14.96
C ASP A 114 -4.28 21.62 15.10
N TYR A 115 -3.74 22.14 13.99
CA TYR A 115 -2.40 22.72 13.92
C TYR A 115 -2.38 24.03 13.11
N ALA A 116 -3.46 24.82 13.19
CA ALA A 116 -3.62 26.06 12.44
C ALA A 116 -2.59 27.15 12.80
N ASP A 117 -2.00 27.02 13.99
CA ASP A 117 -0.94 27.86 14.53
C ASP A 117 0.45 27.52 13.99
N ILE A 118 0.62 26.38 13.30
CA ILE A 118 1.89 25.97 12.72
C ILE A 118 2.09 26.61 11.34
N GLU A 119 3.12 27.45 11.24
CA GLU A 119 3.51 28.10 9.99
C GLU A 119 3.91 27.07 8.91
N LEU A 120 3.38 27.26 7.69
CA LEU A 120 3.75 26.45 6.53
C LEU A 120 5.01 27.00 5.87
N ARG A 121 6.18 26.62 6.36
CA ARG A 121 7.47 27.08 5.83
C ARG A 121 7.88 26.44 4.50
N ARG A 122 7.26 25.31 4.14
CA ARG A 122 7.41 24.63 2.83
C ARG A 122 8.86 24.45 2.39
N GLY A 123 9.75 24.04 3.31
CA GLY A 123 11.17 23.85 3.01
C GLY A 123 11.46 22.63 2.11
N GLY A 124 10.52 21.69 1.98
CA GLY A 124 10.61 20.55 1.07
C GLY A 124 9.73 20.69 -0.19
N SER A 125 9.70 19.62 -1.01
CA SER A 125 8.90 19.59 -2.24
C SER A 125 8.37 18.18 -2.52
N ASN A 126 7.21 18.09 -3.20
CA ASN A 126 6.62 16.80 -3.58
C ASN A 126 7.59 15.95 -4.42
N LEU A 127 8.42 16.58 -5.26
CA LEU A 127 9.48 15.89 -6.00
C LEU A 127 10.57 15.35 -5.08
N GLY A 128 10.93 16.10 -4.03
CA GLY A 128 11.83 15.65 -2.97
C GLY A 128 11.26 14.47 -2.17
N SER A 129 9.95 14.45 -1.92
CA SER A 129 9.25 13.34 -1.26
C SER A 129 9.26 12.08 -2.12
N ALA A 130 8.96 12.23 -3.42
CA ALA A 130 9.02 11.14 -4.38
C ALA A 130 10.44 10.56 -4.47
N TRP A 131 11.45 11.42 -4.61
CA TRP A 131 12.84 10.99 -4.65
C TRP A 131 13.28 10.30 -3.36
N ASN A 132 12.91 10.87 -2.20
CA ASN A 132 13.20 10.27 -0.91
C ASN A 132 12.58 8.87 -0.76
N SER A 133 11.33 8.71 -1.20
CA SER A 133 10.62 7.43 -1.17
C SER A 133 11.23 6.41 -2.11
N ILE A 134 11.66 6.82 -3.32
CA ILE A 134 12.38 5.97 -4.27
C ILE A 134 13.71 5.49 -3.66
N VAL A 135 14.53 6.40 -3.13
CA VAL A 135 15.81 6.07 -2.52
C VAL A 135 15.61 5.14 -1.32
N ALA A 136 14.63 5.42 -0.46
CA ALA A 136 14.29 4.55 0.66
C ALA A 136 13.84 3.16 0.20
N GLY A 137 13.03 3.09 -0.87
CA GLY A 137 12.58 1.83 -1.48
C GLY A 137 13.74 1.01 -2.05
N VAL A 138 14.67 1.64 -2.78
CA VAL A 138 15.87 0.96 -3.31
C VAL A 138 16.74 0.43 -2.17
N LEU A 139 17.01 1.24 -1.16
CA LEU A 139 17.79 0.82 0.02
C LEU A 139 17.10 -0.31 0.79
N PHE A 140 15.77 -0.26 0.93
CA PHE A 140 14.98 -1.33 1.52
C PHE A 140 15.12 -2.63 0.74
N LEU A 141 15.02 -2.59 -0.60
CA LEU A 141 15.18 -3.79 -1.44
C LEU A 141 16.58 -4.39 -1.30
N VAL A 142 17.62 -3.55 -1.30
CA VAL A 142 19.00 -4.01 -1.07
C VAL A 142 19.12 -4.66 0.30
N ALA A 143 18.63 -4.00 1.35
CA ALA A 143 18.69 -4.53 2.71
C ALA A 143 17.87 -5.81 2.88
N LEU A 144 16.73 -5.93 2.20
CA LEU A 144 15.90 -7.13 2.17
C LEU A 144 16.65 -8.30 1.55
N ILE A 145 17.28 -8.10 0.37
CA ILE A 145 18.09 -9.13 -0.29
C ILE A 145 19.25 -9.56 0.60
N VAL A 146 19.97 -8.60 1.18
CA VAL A 146 21.06 -8.87 2.13
C VAL A 146 20.56 -9.60 3.37
N SER A 147 19.31 -9.39 3.79
CA SER A 147 18.73 -10.08 4.93
C SER A 147 18.42 -11.56 4.66
N LEU A 148 18.13 -11.96 3.41
CA LEU A 148 17.63 -13.30 3.08
C LEU A 148 18.49 -14.46 3.62
N PRO A 149 19.83 -14.46 3.54
CA PRO A 149 20.66 -15.53 4.12
C PRO A 149 20.43 -15.70 5.63
N PHE A 150 20.14 -14.61 6.34
CA PHE A 150 19.94 -14.62 7.79
C PHE A 150 18.54 -15.13 8.19
N TRP A 151 17.57 -15.21 7.26
CA TRP A 151 16.23 -15.71 7.55
C TRP A 151 16.22 -17.21 7.90
N LEU A 152 17.27 -17.95 7.53
CA LEU A 152 17.45 -19.35 7.91
C LEU A 152 17.64 -19.53 9.43
N ILE A 153 18.02 -18.46 10.13
CA ILE A 153 18.11 -18.44 11.59
C ILE A 153 16.69 -18.19 12.15
N PRO A 154 16.13 -19.12 12.96
CA PRO A 154 14.80 -18.97 13.51
C PRO A 154 14.59 -17.61 14.20
N GLY A 155 13.51 -16.91 13.83
CA GLY A 155 13.14 -15.60 14.39
C GLY A 155 13.80 -14.38 13.72
N VAL A 156 14.94 -14.54 13.03
CA VAL A 156 15.64 -13.39 12.42
C VAL A 156 14.85 -12.81 11.25
N GLY A 157 14.18 -13.62 10.43
CA GLY A 157 13.33 -13.12 9.35
C GLY A 157 12.19 -12.23 9.84
N LEU A 158 11.60 -12.55 11.01
CA LEU A 158 10.57 -11.71 11.64
C LEU A 158 11.14 -10.37 12.11
N LEU A 159 12.29 -10.41 12.82
CA LEU A 159 12.97 -9.20 13.27
C LEU A 159 13.40 -8.32 12.10
N ALA A 160 14.00 -8.92 11.06
CA ALA A 160 14.38 -8.23 9.84
C ALA A 160 13.18 -7.56 9.18
N SER A 161 12.05 -8.26 9.06
CA SER A 161 10.81 -7.70 8.50
C SER A 161 10.34 -6.46 9.27
N VAL A 162 10.23 -6.56 10.60
CA VAL A 162 9.78 -5.45 11.44
C VAL A 162 10.74 -4.26 11.39
N VAL A 163 12.05 -4.53 11.50
CA VAL A 163 13.08 -3.47 11.51
C VAL A 163 13.16 -2.78 10.16
N LEU A 164 13.20 -3.53 9.06
CA LEU A 164 13.31 -2.97 7.71
C LEU A 164 12.06 -2.16 7.34
N THR A 165 10.86 -2.68 7.64
CA THR A 165 9.62 -1.93 7.39
C THR A 165 9.51 -0.70 8.28
N GLY A 166 9.90 -0.78 9.55
CA GLY A 166 9.95 0.36 10.46
C GLY A 166 10.91 1.46 9.95
N TRP A 167 12.10 1.06 9.51
CA TRP A 167 13.10 1.96 8.93
C TRP A 167 12.60 2.61 7.63
N LEU A 168 12.01 1.84 6.73
CA LEU A 168 11.42 2.34 5.48
C LEU A 168 10.34 3.40 5.76
N ASN A 169 9.41 3.09 6.66
CA ASN A 169 8.33 4.00 7.05
C ASN A 169 8.87 5.27 7.71
N GLN A 170 9.83 5.14 8.63
CA GLN A 170 10.47 6.30 9.26
C GLN A 170 11.14 7.21 8.21
N ARG A 171 11.85 6.63 7.24
CA ARG A 171 12.59 7.41 6.25
C ARG A 171 11.68 8.06 5.22
N ALA A 172 10.64 7.37 4.76
CA ALA A 172 9.63 7.90 3.85
C ALA A 172 8.80 8.99 4.53
N PHE A 173 8.03 8.63 5.57
CA PHE A 173 7.09 9.54 6.22
C PHE A 173 7.77 10.64 7.03
N GLY A 174 9.00 10.44 7.49
CA GLY A 174 9.77 11.48 8.18
C GLY A 174 10.08 12.69 7.29
N PHE A 175 10.27 12.48 5.97
CA PHE A 175 10.37 13.62 5.05
C PHE A 175 9.03 14.33 4.90
N ASP A 176 7.97 13.56 4.66
CA ASP A 176 6.65 14.10 4.37
C ASP A 176 6.09 14.91 5.54
N ALA A 177 6.37 14.48 6.77
CA ALA A 177 5.98 15.19 7.99
C ALA A 177 6.68 16.55 8.13
N LEU A 178 7.95 16.65 7.69
CA LEU A 178 8.73 17.88 7.81
C LEU A 178 8.53 18.81 6.60
N MET A 179 8.32 18.26 5.40
CA MET A 179 8.34 18.98 4.13
C MET A 179 7.47 20.25 4.11
N LEU A 180 6.31 20.21 4.74
CA LEU A 180 5.35 21.31 4.76
C LEU A 180 5.65 22.37 5.83
N HIS A 181 6.34 22.00 6.91
CA HIS A 181 6.46 22.81 8.12
C HIS A 181 7.88 23.25 8.46
N ALA A 182 8.89 22.45 8.12
CA ALA A 182 10.29 22.76 8.37
C ALA A 182 10.86 23.64 7.25
N ASP A 183 11.75 24.57 7.60
CA ASP A 183 12.60 25.26 6.64
C ASP A 183 13.75 24.37 6.12
N ARG A 184 14.56 24.88 5.19
CA ARG A 184 15.64 24.10 4.57
C ARG A 184 16.73 23.68 5.57
N ASP A 185 16.98 24.49 6.60
CA ASP A 185 18.03 24.24 7.59
C ASP A 185 17.53 23.27 8.67
N GLU A 186 16.26 23.37 9.05
CA GLU A 186 15.56 22.41 9.91
C GLU A 186 15.44 21.04 9.23
N MET A 187 15.18 20.99 7.92
CA MET A 187 15.16 19.74 7.16
C MET A 187 16.49 18.99 7.22
N GLN A 188 17.62 19.71 7.23
CA GLN A 188 18.95 19.12 7.33
C GLN A 188 19.31 18.70 8.76
N ARG A 189 18.85 19.45 9.76
CA ARG A 189 19.16 19.19 11.18
C ARG A 189 18.28 18.09 11.80
N LEU A 190 17.00 18.04 11.45
CA LEU A 190 16.01 17.16 12.09
C LEU A 190 15.94 15.77 11.46
N ARG A 191 16.40 15.63 10.22
CA ARG A 191 16.50 14.32 9.57
C ARG A 191 17.82 13.70 10.02
N PRO A 192 17.81 12.50 10.63
CA PRO A 192 19.05 11.87 11.08
C PRO A 192 20.01 11.77 9.90
N ALA A 193 21.25 12.22 10.13
CA ALA A 193 22.31 12.20 9.14
C ALA A 193 22.49 10.77 8.59
N ARG A 194 22.27 10.67 7.28
CA ARG A 194 22.62 9.61 6.31
C ARG A 194 22.74 8.17 6.82
#